data_AF-A0A382GMF8-F1
#
_entry.id   AF-A0A382GMF8-F1
#
_cell.length_a   1.000
_cell.length_b   1.000
_cell.length_c   1.000
_cell.angle_alpha   90.00
_cell.angle_beta   90.00
_cell.angle_gamma   90.00
#
_symmetry.space_group_name_H-M   'P 1'
#
loop_
_entity.id
_entity.type
_entity.pdbx_description
1 polymer ?
#
loop_
_entity_poly.entity_id
_entity_poly.type
_entity_poly.pdbx_seq_one_letter_code
_entity_poly.pdbx_strand_id
1 'polypeptide(L)'
;MRKTITFIISVFILGFNGRAEKVDFAKSIQGVFEARCIDCHGPKKQKGDLRLDSQEAALAEVIKPGKSGESELYKHISLPADHEDIMPPKGDP
;
A
#
# COMPACT_ATOMS: atom_id res chain seq x y z
N MET A 1 -18.53 -45.13 -41.39
CA MET A 1 -19.37 -43.99 -40.96
C MET A 1 -18.60 -43.26 -39.87
N ARG A 2 -17.85 -42.18 -40.20
CA ARG A 2 -18.22 -40.77 -39.88
C ARG A 2 -18.77 -40.68 -38.44
N LYS A 3 -18.16 -40.00 -37.46
CA LYS A 3 -17.52 -38.68 -37.51
C LYS A 3 -16.49 -38.54 -36.38
N THR A 4 -15.31 -38.03 -36.74
CA THR A 4 -14.35 -37.37 -35.85
C THR A 4 -15.03 -36.24 -35.08
N ILE A 5 -14.96 -36.28 -33.74
CA ILE A 5 -15.30 -35.13 -32.88
C ILE A 5 -13.98 -34.53 -32.42
N THR A 6 -13.34 -33.83 -33.36
CA THR A 6 -12.37 -32.79 -33.07
C THR A 6 -13.20 -31.57 -32.66
N PHE A 7 -13.45 -31.39 -31.36
CA PHE A 7 -13.90 -30.10 -30.86
C PHE A 7 -12.66 -29.29 -30.46
N ILE A 8 -12.10 -28.62 -31.46
CA ILE A 8 -11.34 -27.39 -31.27
C ILE A 8 -12.34 -26.39 -30.68
N ILE A 9 -12.23 -26.10 -29.39
CA ILE A 9 -12.52 -24.76 -28.91
C ILE A 9 -11.31 -24.36 -28.07
N SER A 10 -10.32 -23.84 -28.79
CA SER A 10 -9.37 -22.88 -28.27
C SER A 10 -10.17 -21.71 -27.69
N VAL A 11 -10.61 -21.82 -26.43
CA VAL A 11 -11.11 -20.66 -25.68
C VAL A 11 -9.87 -19.85 -25.34
N PHE A 12 -9.61 -18.89 -26.22
CA PHE A 12 -8.95 -17.62 -25.97
C PHE A 12 -8.60 -17.43 -24.49
N ILE A 13 -7.34 -17.72 -24.13
CA ILE A 13 -6.70 -17.08 -22.99
C ILE A 13 -6.54 -15.62 -23.42
N LEU A 14 -7.64 -14.85 -23.35
CA LEU A 14 -7.56 -13.40 -23.40
C LEU A 14 -6.94 -13.00 -22.07
N GLY A 15 -5.60 -13.04 -22.03
CA GLY A 15 -4.82 -12.69 -20.86
C GLY A 15 -5.29 -11.33 -20.38
N PHE A 16 -5.87 -11.32 -19.18
CA PHE A 16 -6.20 -10.11 -18.47
C PHE A 16 -4.88 -9.43 -18.14
N ASN A 17 -4.38 -8.61 -19.07
CA ASN A 17 -3.27 -7.72 -18.83
C ASN A 17 -3.83 -6.60 -17.95
N GLY A 18 -3.96 -6.88 -16.65
CA GLY A 18 -4.20 -5.87 -15.64
C GLY A 18 -3.01 -4.92 -15.67
N ARG A 19 -3.13 -3.83 -16.42
CA ARG A 19 -2.15 -2.75 -16.36
C ARG A 19 -2.31 -2.14 -14.98
N ALA A 20 -1.42 -2.47 -14.05
CA ALA A 20 -1.34 -1.78 -12.77
C ALA A 20 -1.11 -0.30 -13.09
N GLU A 21 -2.13 0.52 -12.84
CA GLU A 21 -2.02 1.95 -13.03
C GLU A 21 -0.95 2.48 -12.05
N LYS A 22 -0.09 3.37 -12.54
CA LYS A 22 0.93 3.96 -11.69
C LYS A 22 0.23 4.79 -10.62
N VAL A 23 0.41 4.40 -9.36
CA VAL A 23 -0.14 5.15 -8.23
C VAL A 23 0.50 6.53 -8.20
N ASP A 24 -0.35 7.56 -8.15
CA ASP A 24 0.07 8.96 -7.97
C ASP A 24 -0.05 9.31 -6.49
N PHE A 25 1.04 9.77 -5.88
CA PHE A 25 1.08 10.04 -4.45
C PHE A 25 0.06 11.11 -4.04
N ALA A 26 0.02 12.24 -4.75
CA ALA A 26 -0.85 13.37 -4.40
C ALA A 26 -2.33 12.99 -4.51
N LYS A 27 -2.71 12.21 -5.53
CA LYS A 27 -4.10 11.82 -5.76
C LYS A 27 -4.56 10.65 -4.87
N SER A 28 -3.68 9.71 -4.57
CA SER A 28 -4.09 8.44 -3.95
C SER A 28 -3.63 8.26 -2.51
N ILE A 29 -2.55 8.92 -2.09
CA ILE A 29 -1.86 8.62 -0.81
C ILE A 29 -1.82 9.82 0.12
N GLN A 30 -1.61 11.03 -0.41
CA GLN A 30 -1.42 12.23 0.40
C GLN A 30 -2.61 12.50 1.35
N GLY A 31 -3.85 12.40 0.84
CA GLY A 31 -5.04 12.60 1.68
C GLY A 31 -5.17 11.58 2.83
N VAL A 32 -4.68 10.35 2.65
CA VAL A 32 -4.64 9.33 3.72
C VAL A 32 -3.66 9.75 4.80
N PHE A 33 -2.46 10.19 4.41
CA PHE A 33 -1.44 10.66 5.35
C PHE A 33 -1.93 11.88 6.14
N GLU A 34 -2.56 12.84 5.47
CA GLU A 34 -3.16 14.02 6.10
C GLU A 34 -4.25 13.65 7.11
N ALA A 35 -5.13 12.72 6.76
CA ALA A 35 -6.26 12.36 7.61
C ALA A 35 -5.89 11.46 8.80
N ARG A 36 -4.86 10.61 8.66
CA ARG A 36 -4.61 9.50 9.61
C ARG A 36 -3.24 9.51 10.27
N CYS A 37 -2.23 10.14 9.65
CA CYS A 37 -0.84 10.00 10.07
C CYS A 37 -0.25 11.31 10.61
N ILE A 38 -0.50 12.43 9.91
CA ILE A 38 0.22 13.70 10.13
C ILE A 38 -0.14 14.36 11.47
N ASP A 39 -1.33 14.12 12.03
CA ASP A 39 -1.70 14.65 13.35
C ASP A 39 -0.75 14.19 14.47
N CYS A 40 -0.17 12.99 14.36
CA CYS A 40 0.80 12.45 15.32
C CYS A 40 2.24 12.39 14.81
N HIS A 41 2.46 12.39 13.49
CA HIS A 41 3.76 12.28 12.83
C HIS A 41 4.01 13.44 11.86
N GLY A 42 3.69 14.66 12.30
CA GLY A 42 3.77 15.89 11.51
C GLY A 42 4.57 16.98 12.22
N PRO A 43 4.53 18.23 11.74
CA PRO A 43 5.34 19.30 12.30
C PRO A 43 4.90 19.69 13.72
N LYS A 44 3.62 19.50 14.05
CA LYS A 44 3.05 19.84 15.36
C LYS A 44 3.35 18.79 16.43
N LYS A 45 3.51 17.53 16.05
CA LYS A 45 3.73 16.39 16.93
C LYS A 45 4.52 15.33 16.19
N GLN A 46 5.61 14.88 16.80
CA GLN A 46 6.54 13.91 16.22
C GLN A 46 6.60 12.69 17.15
N LYS A 47 5.50 11.93 17.23
CA LYS A 47 5.45 10.75 18.10
C LYS A 47 6.47 9.73 17.60
N GLY A 48 7.33 9.24 18.50
CA GLY A 48 8.41 8.32 18.15
C GLY A 48 9.45 8.96 17.22
N ASP A 49 9.63 10.28 17.31
CA ASP A 49 10.57 11.09 16.52
C ASP A 49 10.37 11.00 14.99
N LEU A 50 9.22 10.48 14.55
CA LEU A 50 8.91 10.24 13.13
C LEU A 50 8.15 11.42 12.49
N ARG A 51 8.56 11.75 11.24
CA ARG A 51 7.90 12.72 10.36
C ARG A 51 7.42 12.06 9.06
N LEU A 52 6.12 12.12 8.80
CA LEU A 52 5.46 11.61 7.58
C LEU A 52 4.98 12.72 6.64
N ASP A 53 5.06 13.99 7.03
CA ASP A 53 4.77 15.15 6.17
C ASP A 53 5.97 15.60 5.32
N SER A 54 7.18 15.10 5.61
CA SER A 54 8.38 15.31 4.79
C SER A 54 8.73 14.01 4.07
N GLN A 55 8.87 14.10 2.75
CA GLN A 55 9.30 12.98 1.93
C GLN A 55 10.69 12.51 2.34
N GLU A 56 11.61 13.45 2.57
CA GLU A 56 13.00 13.18 2.94
C GLU A 56 13.08 12.39 4.25
N ALA A 57 12.36 12.84 5.29
CA ALA A 57 12.33 12.17 6.57
C ALA A 57 11.69 10.77 6.48
N ALA A 58 10.52 10.66 5.83
CA ALA A 58 9.82 9.39 5.71
C ALA A 58 10.65 8.33 4.94
N LEU A 59 11.36 8.73 3.89
CA LEU A 59 12.24 7.86 3.12
C LEU A 59 13.54 7.49 3.86
N ALA A 60 14.02 8.35 4.75
CA ALA A 60 15.20 8.06 5.56
C ALA A 60 14.91 7.07 6.69
N GLU A 61 13.69 7.12 7.26
CA GLU A 61 13.36 6.41 8.49
C GLU A 61 12.55 5.13 8.27
N VAL A 62 11.41 5.21 7.57
CA VAL A 62 10.38 4.13 7.63
C VAL A 62 9.89 3.61 6.29
N ILE A 63 10.22 4.27 5.17
CA ILE A 63 9.83 3.85 3.82
C ILE A 63 11.07 3.43 3.03
N LYS A 64 11.09 2.18 2.56
CA LYS A 64 12.11 1.67 1.63
C LYS A 64 11.54 1.58 0.21
N PRO A 65 11.99 2.44 -0.72
CA PRO A 65 11.47 2.46 -2.09
C PRO A 65 11.54 1.09 -2.77
N GLY A 66 10.42 0.67 -3.37
CA GLY A 66 10.30 -0.62 -4.06
C GLY A 66 10.29 -1.86 -3.15
N LYS A 67 10.37 -1.69 -1.82
CA LYS A 67 10.49 -2.77 -0.85
C LYS A 67 9.49 -2.59 0.30
N SER A 68 8.19 -2.65 -0.01
CA SER A 68 7.13 -2.44 0.99
C SER A 68 7.27 -3.39 2.19
N GLY A 69 7.54 -4.68 1.97
CA GLY A 69 7.71 -5.65 3.06
C GLY A 69 8.90 -5.39 3.99
N GLU A 70 9.87 -4.58 3.57
CA GLU A 70 10.99 -4.15 4.41
C GLU A 70 10.77 -2.78 5.07
N SER A 71 9.66 -2.09 4.74
CA SER A 71 9.32 -0.75 5.24
C SER A 71 8.57 -0.84 6.57
N GLU A 72 9.07 -0.19 7.61
CA GLU A 72 8.41 -0.18 8.93
C GLU A 72 7.00 0.42 8.87
N LEU A 73 6.80 1.43 8.02
CA LEU A 73 5.46 1.99 7.78
C LEU A 73 4.46 0.89 7.37
N TYR A 74 4.84 0.06 6.40
CA TYR A 74 3.95 -1.00 5.92
C TYR A 74 3.71 -2.08 6.97
N LYS A 75 4.74 -2.41 7.76
CA LYS A 75 4.61 -3.39 8.85
C LYS A 75 3.58 -2.93 9.86
N HIS A 76 3.68 -1.70 10.38
CA HIS A 76 2.77 -1.21 11.43
C HIS A 76 1.32 -1.06 10.96
N ILE A 77 1.07 -0.65 9.71
CA ILE A 77 -0.31 -0.54 9.19
C ILE A 77 -0.94 -1.89 8.83
N SER A 78 -0.13 -2.96 8.78
CA SER A 78 -0.57 -4.31 8.42
C SER A 78 -0.69 -5.24 9.64
N LEU A 79 -0.44 -4.72 10.84
CA LEU A 79 -0.58 -5.48 12.08
C LEU A 79 -2.06 -5.79 12.37
N PRO A 80 -2.36 -6.81 13.20
CA PRO A 80 -3.70 -7.05 13.71
C PRO A 80 -4.26 -5.83 14.46
N ALA A 81 -5.56 -5.57 14.35
CA ALA A 81 -6.21 -4.39 14.92
C ALA A 81 -6.09 -4.26 16.44
N ASP A 82 -5.81 -5.35 17.15
CA ASP A 82 -5.60 -5.42 18.59
C ASP A 82 -4.11 -5.36 19.01
N HIS A 83 -3.19 -5.28 18.04
CA HIS A 83 -1.76 -5.19 18.31
C HIS A 83 -1.38 -3.81 18.85
N GLU A 84 -0.53 -3.73 19.87
CA GLU A 84 -0.18 -2.47 20.54
C GLU A 84 0.54 -1.47 19.61
N ASP A 85 1.34 -1.98 18.69
CA ASP A 85 2.10 -1.19 17.70
C ASP A 85 1.33 -0.89 16.40
N ILE A 86 0.05 -1.28 16.27
CA ILE A 86 -0.70 -0.96 15.06
C ILE A 86 -0.84 0.56 14.89
N MET A 87 -0.68 1.00 13.64
CA MET A 87 -0.93 2.38 13.27
C MET A 87 -2.04 2.46 12.21
N PRO A 88 -2.99 3.40 12.33
CA PRO A 88 -3.16 4.30 13.48
C PRO A 88 -3.68 3.53 14.72
N PRO A 89 -3.44 4.01 15.96
CA PRO A 89 -3.87 3.31 17.18
C PRO A 89 -5.40 3.20 17.36
N LYS A 90 -6.17 3.91 16.52
CA LYS A 90 -7.64 3.88 16.51
C LYS A 90 -8.13 3.99 15.07
N GLY A 91 -9.07 3.12 14.72
CA GLY A 91 -9.66 3.05 13.39
C GLY A 91 -8.69 2.46 12.37
N ASP A 92 -9.18 2.29 11.14
CA ASP A 92 -8.37 1.75 10.05
C ASP A 92 -7.48 2.83 9.42
N PRO A 93 -6.32 2.44 8.86
CA PRO A 93 -5.50 3.30 8.01
C PRO A 93 -6.27 3.87 6.81
#